data_AF-A0A9Q0Q0L1-F1
#
_entry.id   AF-A0A9Q0Q0L1-F1
#
_cell.length_a   1.000
_cell.length_b   1.000
_cell.length_c   1.000
_cell.angle_alpha   90.00
_cell.angle_beta   90.00
_cell.angle_gamma   90.00
#
_symmetry.space_group_name_H-M   'P 1'
#
loop_
_entity.id
_entity.type
_entity.pdbx_description
1 polymer ?
#
loop_
_entity_poly.entity_id
_entity_poly.type
_entity_poly.pdbx_seq_one_letter_code
_entity_poly.pdbx_strand_id
1 'polypeptide(L)'
;MPRHSLLSLTLLMLSIVFFTPSTSIPFSALPPAVARRENEAKYEVESWGARRSVVEAPISEPVEDSPVLVLAPKRTYRKDPLNDFKRYTGGWNISDRHYWASVGFTAAPLFAIAAIWFLVFGLCLLCGCLCYFCCKRQRYGYSRTAYALSLVFLVLFSICAIIGCVVLYTAQQRFHKSTTETLEYVVNQADTTVDKLRTVSDFIASAKLIGVDQVFLPSNVQTDIDQIGIRINSSATVLADKTVDNSDDIRDLLDSVKVALITTAAIMLLLTFLGFLFSIFGMQFLVYILVIVGWILVAGTFILCGTFLLLHNVAGDTCVAMDHWVHNPTAQTALDDILPCVDKATTQDTLLKSKEITTQLVEVVNQVITNVSNLNFSPNFKPMYINQSGPLVPILCNPFYADLTIRPCSAGEVDLTNATQVWSSYVCQVSPTGICTTTGRLTPSFYSQMSAAVNVSYGLNNYAPFLTDLGDCTFARETFDDICRDRCPSLRRYSRWIYIGLVMVSSAAMLSLIFWVIYGRERRHRVYSKQLVSESAQGSEREKQS
;
A
#
# COMPACT_ATOMS: atom_id res chain seq x y z
N MET A 1 53.53 -28.29 0.31
CA MET A 1 52.39 -27.55 -0.26
C MET A 1 52.30 -26.20 0.42
N PRO A 2 52.25 -25.06 -0.29
CA PRO A 2 52.37 -23.77 0.39
C PRO A 2 51.00 -23.29 0.92
N ARG A 3 50.99 -22.78 2.15
CA ARG A 3 49.81 -22.31 2.93
C ARG A 3 48.83 -21.40 2.16
N HIS A 4 49.28 -20.64 1.17
CA HIS A 4 48.42 -19.78 0.34
C HIS A 4 47.69 -20.51 -0.80
N SER A 5 48.27 -21.59 -1.33
CA SER A 5 47.53 -22.49 -2.24
C SER A 5 46.42 -23.20 -1.49
N LEU A 6 46.65 -23.53 -0.21
CA LEU A 6 45.60 -24.05 0.66
C LEU A 6 44.52 -22.98 0.89
N LEU A 7 44.89 -21.73 1.16
CA LEU A 7 43.94 -20.63 1.39
C LEU A 7 43.09 -20.30 0.15
N SER A 8 43.69 -20.31 -1.04
CA SER A 8 43.00 -20.09 -2.31
C SER A 8 42.13 -21.30 -2.70
N LEU A 9 42.57 -22.53 -2.41
CA LEU A 9 41.78 -23.74 -2.62
C LEU A 9 40.67 -23.84 -1.57
N THR A 10 40.86 -23.38 -0.34
CA THR A 10 39.82 -23.31 0.69
C THR A 10 38.83 -22.18 0.41
N LEU A 11 39.24 -21.04 -0.15
CA LEU A 11 38.30 -20.01 -0.64
C LEU A 11 37.52 -20.49 -1.86
N LEU A 12 38.15 -21.24 -2.77
CA LEU A 12 37.48 -21.90 -3.90
C LEU A 12 36.54 -23.02 -3.42
N MET A 13 36.95 -23.81 -2.42
CA MET A 13 36.12 -24.88 -1.86
C MET A 13 35.03 -24.34 -0.94
N LEU A 14 35.22 -23.25 -0.18
CA LEU A 14 34.14 -22.57 0.55
C LEU A 14 33.15 -21.95 -0.42
N SER A 15 33.60 -21.33 -1.52
CA SER A 15 32.70 -20.83 -2.56
C SER A 15 31.99 -21.97 -3.30
N ILE A 16 32.61 -23.14 -3.50
CA ILE A 16 31.91 -24.31 -4.06
C ILE A 16 30.97 -24.97 -3.03
N VAL A 17 31.32 -25.01 -1.74
CA VAL A 17 30.48 -25.57 -0.65
C VAL A 17 29.27 -24.67 -0.35
N PHE A 18 29.39 -23.35 -0.51
CA PHE A 18 28.25 -22.42 -0.45
C PHE A 18 27.37 -22.44 -1.71
N PHE A 19 27.86 -22.95 -2.85
CA PHE A 19 27.16 -22.90 -4.15
C PHE A 19 26.93 -24.26 -4.83
N THR A 20 27.26 -25.40 -4.22
CA THR A 20 26.59 -26.66 -4.58
C THR A 20 25.11 -26.51 -4.27
N PRO A 21 24.18 -26.87 -5.19
CA PRO A 21 22.75 -26.76 -4.99
C PRO A 21 22.28 -27.83 -4.01
N SER A 22 22.70 -27.71 -2.75
CA SER A 22 22.20 -28.50 -1.65
C SER A 22 20.93 -27.81 -1.19
N THR A 23 19.82 -28.33 -1.70
CA THR A 23 18.45 -28.13 -1.22
C THR A 23 17.94 -26.68 -1.25
N SER A 24 17.11 -26.42 -2.26
CA SER A 24 15.83 -25.72 -2.08
C SER A 24 15.58 -25.25 -0.65
N ILE A 25 15.77 -23.95 -0.39
CA ILE A 25 14.89 -23.29 0.58
C ILE A 25 13.49 -23.67 0.11
N PRO A 26 12.66 -24.35 0.91
CA PRO A 26 11.33 -24.73 0.48
C PRO A 26 10.56 -23.44 0.29
N PHE A 27 10.55 -22.95 -0.95
CA PHE A 27 9.48 -22.15 -1.48
C PHE A 27 8.25 -23.03 -1.26
N SER A 28 7.39 -22.63 -0.33
CA SER A 28 6.11 -23.27 -0.11
C SER A 28 5.35 -23.24 -1.45
N ALA A 29 5.44 -24.35 -2.17
CA ALA A 29 4.65 -24.66 -3.33
C ALA A 29 3.19 -24.70 -2.88
N LEU A 30 2.36 -23.96 -3.58
CA LEU A 30 0.91 -24.11 -3.55
C LEU A 30 0.59 -25.57 -3.93
N PRO A 31 -0.16 -26.36 -3.14
CA PRO A 31 -0.81 -27.55 -3.68
C PRO A 31 -2.08 -27.11 -4.44
N PRO A 32 -2.46 -27.82 -5.52
CA PRO A 32 -3.65 -27.50 -6.31
C PRO A 32 -4.94 -27.81 -5.51
N ALA A 33 -6.01 -27.11 -5.88
CA ALA A 33 -7.34 -27.25 -5.31
C ALA A 33 -7.86 -28.69 -5.38
N VAL A 34 -8.11 -29.32 -4.21
CA VAL A 34 -9.13 -30.37 -4.02
C VAL A 34 -9.69 -30.30 -2.59
N ALA A 35 -11.00 -30.47 -2.53
CA ALA A 35 -11.97 -30.41 -1.45
C ALA A 35 -11.65 -31.06 -0.07
N ARG A 36 -12.30 -30.46 0.94
CA ARG A 36 -13.06 -31.10 2.06
C ARG A 36 -12.33 -31.45 3.39
N ARG A 37 -12.60 -30.56 4.36
CA ARG A 37 -13.10 -30.76 5.75
C ARG A 37 -12.12 -31.20 6.87
N GLU A 38 -12.26 -30.43 7.97
CA GLU A 38 -11.99 -30.66 9.40
C GLU A 38 -10.56 -30.99 9.86
N ASN A 39 -9.99 -30.08 10.66
CA ASN A 39 -9.72 -30.32 12.08
C ASN A 39 -9.34 -28.99 12.76
N GLU A 40 -10.21 -28.53 13.65
CA GLU A 40 -9.98 -27.40 14.56
C GLU A 40 -8.92 -27.79 15.59
N ALA A 41 -7.86 -26.99 15.67
CA ALA A 41 -6.94 -27.00 16.81
C ALA A 41 -7.26 -25.77 17.67
N LYS A 42 -7.68 -26.04 18.90
CA LYS A 42 -8.02 -25.09 19.96
C LYS A 42 -6.78 -24.26 20.33
N TYR A 43 -6.85 -22.93 20.22
CA TYR A 43 -5.80 -22.02 20.69
C TYR A 43 -6.31 -21.29 21.94
N GLU A 44 -5.52 -21.32 23.02
CA GLU A 44 -5.71 -20.50 24.22
C GLU A 44 -5.41 -19.03 23.89
N VAL A 45 -6.31 -18.14 24.28
CA VAL A 45 -6.23 -16.69 24.09
C VAL A 45 -5.79 -16.06 25.41
N GLU A 46 -4.63 -15.42 25.42
CA GLU A 46 -4.26 -14.44 26.45
C GLU A 46 -4.87 -13.08 26.09
N SER A 47 -5.60 -12.51 27.06
CA SER A 47 -6.34 -11.25 26.97
C SER A 47 -5.41 -10.04 26.88
N TRP A 48 -5.52 -9.26 25.80
CA TRP A 48 -4.88 -7.94 25.66
C TRP A 48 -5.94 -6.85 25.49
N GLY A 49 -5.79 -5.78 26.27
CA GLY A 49 -6.79 -4.74 26.48
C GLY A 49 -7.10 -3.88 25.25
N ALA A 50 -8.38 -3.58 25.10
CA ALA A 50 -8.95 -2.77 24.03
C ALA A 50 -8.50 -1.31 24.09
N ARG A 51 -8.02 -0.77 22.96
CA ARG A 51 -7.93 0.67 22.72
C ARG A 51 -8.35 0.97 21.28
N ARG A 52 -9.60 1.42 21.12
CA ARG A 52 -10.10 2.01 19.87
C ARG A 52 -9.38 3.34 19.61
N SER A 53 -8.99 3.58 18.36
CA SER A 53 -8.54 4.89 17.89
C SER A 53 -9.73 5.71 17.37
N VAL A 54 -9.93 6.86 18.04
CA VAL A 54 -10.67 8.09 17.64
C VAL A 54 -12.15 7.96 17.28
N VAL A 55 -13.01 7.95 18.31
CA VAL A 55 -14.01 8.98 18.67
C VAL A 55 -14.63 8.50 19.99
N GLU A 56 -14.50 9.30 21.04
CA GLU A 56 -14.95 8.92 22.38
C GLU A 56 -16.47 9.16 22.53
N ALA A 57 -17.22 8.10 22.82
CA ALA A 57 -18.63 8.12 23.20
C ALA A 57 -18.81 7.28 24.48
N PRO A 58 -19.80 7.59 25.34
CA PRO A 58 -19.81 7.14 26.73
C PRO A 58 -20.14 5.64 26.89
N ILE A 59 -19.57 5.11 27.96
CA ILE A 59 -19.52 3.71 28.40
C ILE A 59 -20.92 3.07 28.41
N SER A 60 -21.09 1.98 27.65
CA SER A 60 -22.09 0.94 27.91
C SER A 60 -21.51 -0.45 27.60
N GLU A 61 -21.69 -1.33 28.58
CA GLU A 61 -21.49 -2.78 28.77
C GLU A 61 -20.69 -3.66 27.78
N PRO A 62 -20.02 -4.74 28.28
CA PRO A 62 -19.04 -5.49 27.52
C PRO A 62 -19.72 -6.41 26.50
N VAL A 63 -19.46 -6.14 25.23
CA VAL A 63 -19.82 -7.03 24.12
C VAL A 63 -18.96 -8.30 24.21
N GLU A 64 -19.62 -9.45 24.08
CA GLU A 64 -19.02 -10.80 24.09
C GLU A 64 -17.76 -10.88 23.20
N ASP A 65 -16.70 -11.50 23.74
CA ASP A 65 -15.42 -11.76 23.06
C ASP A 65 -15.64 -12.45 21.71
N SER A 66 -15.68 -11.65 20.65
CA SER A 66 -15.60 -12.17 19.29
C SER A 66 -14.23 -12.81 19.11
N PRO A 67 -14.12 -14.05 18.60
CA PRO A 67 -12.83 -14.70 18.44
C PRO A 67 -11.97 -13.87 17.49
N VAL A 68 -10.83 -13.39 18.01
CA VAL A 68 -9.85 -12.62 17.22
C VAL A 68 -9.39 -13.50 16.05
N LEU A 69 -9.71 -13.08 14.83
CA LEU A 69 -9.31 -13.81 13.63
C LEU A 69 -7.88 -13.43 13.26
N VAL A 70 -6.99 -14.42 13.37
CA VAL A 70 -5.60 -14.29 13.00
C VAL A 70 -5.46 -14.27 11.47
N LEU A 71 -4.92 -13.19 10.92
CA LEU A 71 -4.74 -13.01 9.47
C LEU A 71 -3.45 -13.67 8.97
N ALA A 72 -3.50 -14.25 7.76
CA ALA A 72 -2.38 -14.94 7.10
C ALA A 72 -1.53 -15.92 7.98
N PRO A 73 -2.12 -16.72 8.90
CA PRO A 73 -1.39 -17.44 9.95
C PRO A 73 -0.38 -18.44 9.39
N LYS A 74 -0.73 -19.14 8.30
CA LYS A 74 0.16 -20.12 7.66
C LYS A 74 1.40 -19.48 7.05
N ARG A 75 1.26 -18.25 6.53
CA ARG A 75 2.34 -17.56 5.80
C ARG A 75 3.29 -16.82 6.75
N THR A 76 2.77 -16.33 7.86
CA THR A 76 3.52 -15.63 8.92
C THR A 76 4.17 -16.58 9.92
N TYR A 77 3.89 -17.89 9.86
CA TYR A 77 4.47 -18.93 10.72
C TYR A 77 5.98 -19.15 10.50
N ARG A 78 6.78 -18.22 11.01
CA ARG A 78 8.24 -18.10 10.82
C ARG A 78 8.93 -17.96 12.19
N LYS A 79 10.25 -18.14 12.23
CA LYS A 79 11.02 -18.00 13.49
C LYS A 79 11.09 -16.54 13.90
N ASP A 80 10.82 -16.29 15.17
CA ASP A 80 10.92 -14.97 15.78
C ASP A 80 12.16 -14.87 16.69
N PRO A 81 13.16 -14.07 16.31
CA PRO A 81 14.37 -13.90 17.13
C PRO A 81 14.12 -13.18 18.46
N LEU A 82 13.00 -12.46 18.63
CA LEU A 82 12.64 -11.82 19.90
C LEU A 82 11.96 -12.76 20.89
N ASN A 83 11.59 -13.97 20.48
CA ASN A 83 10.91 -14.96 21.30
C ASN A 83 11.63 -16.31 21.25
N ASP A 84 12.91 -16.31 21.64
CA ASP A 84 13.76 -17.52 21.69
C ASP A 84 13.77 -18.35 20.39
N PHE A 85 13.62 -17.71 19.23
CA PHE A 85 13.48 -18.37 17.92
C PHE A 85 12.29 -19.33 17.81
N LYS A 86 11.32 -19.22 18.71
CA LYS A 86 10.02 -19.89 18.59
C LYS A 86 9.30 -19.38 17.36
N ARG A 87 8.39 -20.18 16.84
CA ARG A 87 7.62 -19.79 15.65
C ARG A 87 6.53 -18.80 16.05
N TYR A 88 6.48 -17.69 15.34
CA TYR A 88 5.48 -16.66 15.50
C TYR A 88 4.10 -17.15 15.04
N THR A 89 3.08 -16.98 15.88
CA THR A 89 1.71 -17.45 15.67
C THR A 89 0.67 -16.33 15.60
N GLY A 90 1.07 -15.07 15.83
CA GLY A 90 0.15 -13.92 15.93
C GLY A 90 -0.44 -13.43 14.60
N GLY A 91 -0.08 -14.02 13.47
CA GLY A 91 -0.61 -13.62 12.16
C GLY A 91 -0.05 -12.30 11.64
N TRP A 92 -0.59 -11.80 10.53
CA TRP A 92 -0.22 -10.49 10.03
C TRP A 92 -0.72 -9.41 11.01
N ASN A 93 0.20 -8.63 11.56
CA ASN A 93 -0.08 -7.50 12.44
C ASN A 93 1.08 -6.49 12.38
N ILE A 94 0.89 -5.35 11.72
CA ILE A 94 1.95 -4.33 11.56
C ILE A 94 2.27 -3.56 12.84
N SER A 95 1.39 -3.62 13.85
CA SER A 95 1.62 -3.01 15.15
C SER A 95 2.44 -3.91 16.08
N ASP A 96 2.51 -5.22 15.78
CA ASP A 96 3.26 -6.18 16.59
C ASP A 96 4.76 -6.18 16.24
N ARG A 97 5.59 -6.00 17.26
CA ARG A 97 7.05 -6.07 17.15
C ARG A 97 7.54 -7.48 16.80
N HIS A 98 6.86 -8.52 17.28
CA HIS A 98 7.21 -9.91 17.00
C HIS A 98 6.93 -10.28 15.53
N TYR A 99 5.90 -9.70 14.91
CA TYR A 99 5.69 -9.79 13.46
C TYR A 99 6.89 -9.22 12.68
N TRP A 100 7.31 -7.98 13.00
CA TRP A 100 8.44 -7.34 12.32
C TRP A 100 9.77 -8.07 12.50
N ALA A 101 10.03 -8.58 13.72
CA ALA A 101 11.21 -9.38 13.99
C ALA A 101 11.21 -10.70 13.20
N SER A 102 10.06 -11.37 13.15
CA SER A 102 9.86 -12.63 12.43
C SER A 102 10.00 -12.48 10.91
N VAL A 103 9.38 -11.46 10.31
CA VAL A 103 9.54 -11.17 8.86
C VAL A 103 10.94 -10.68 8.54
N GLY A 104 11.53 -9.82 9.39
CA GLY A 104 12.89 -9.33 9.22
C GLY A 104 13.94 -10.44 9.26
N PHE A 105 13.73 -11.45 10.10
CA PHE A 105 14.62 -12.60 10.21
C PHE A 105 14.69 -13.44 8.92
N THR A 106 13.69 -13.36 8.04
CA THR A 106 13.76 -14.02 6.73
C THR A 106 14.87 -13.47 5.82
N ALA A 107 15.25 -12.20 6.01
CA ALA A 107 16.32 -11.55 5.26
C ALA A 107 17.70 -11.68 5.94
N ALA A 108 17.76 -12.20 7.17
CA ALA A 108 19.00 -12.35 7.94
C ALA A 108 20.14 -13.07 7.19
N PRO A 109 19.90 -14.13 6.38
CA PRO A 109 20.98 -14.77 5.62
C PRO A 109 21.69 -13.81 4.65
N LEU A 110 20.96 -12.89 4.01
CA LEU A 110 21.54 -11.95 3.05
C LEU A 110 22.36 -10.86 3.74
N PHE A 111 21.87 -10.37 4.88
CA PHE A 111 22.62 -9.44 5.72
C PHE A 111 23.88 -10.10 6.31
N ALA A 112 23.80 -11.37 6.70
CA ALA A 112 24.95 -12.14 7.16
C ALA A 112 25.99 -12.32 6.03
N ILE A 113 25.55 -12.67 4.81
CA ILE A 113 26.43 -12.75 3.64
C ILE A 113 27.10 -11.39 3.37
N ALA A 114 26.34 -10.29 3.42
CA ALA A 114 26.89 -8.95 3.24
C ALA A 114 27.96 -8.61 4.28
N ALA A 115 27.69 -8.88 5.57
CA ALA A 115 28.62 -8.62 6.66
C ALA A 115 29.88 -9.49 6.57
N ILE A 116 29.73 -10.79 6.30
CA ILE A 116 30.85 -11.72 6.12
C ILE A 116 31.68 -11.29 4.91
N TRP A 117 31.05 -10.99 3.78
CA TRP A 117 31.74 -10.50 2.59
C TRP A 117 32.51 -9.21 2.88
N PHE A 118 31.85 -8.24 3.52
CA PHE A 118 32.45 -6.95 3.85
C PHE A 118 33.69 -7.13 4.74
N LEU A 119 33.56 -7.89 5.83
CA LEU A 119 34.64 -8.10 6.80
C LEU A 119 35.76 -9.00 6.25
N VAL A 120 35.43 -10.19 5.76
CA VAL A 120 36.44 -11.17 5.32
C VAL A 120 37.17 -10.67 4.08
N PHE A 121 36.46 -10.22 3.06
CA PHE A 121 37.10 -9.74 1.83
C PHE A 121 37.89 -8.44 2.11
N GLY A 122 37.35 -7.54 2.93
CA GLY A 122 38.05 -6.32 3.35
C GLY A 122 39.34 -6.62 4.10
N LEU A 123 39.32 -7.54 5.07
CA LEU A 123 40.51 -8.01 5.78
C LEU A 123 41.53 -8.67 4.84
N CYS A 124 41.07 -9.47 3.86
CA CYS A 124 41.95 -10.04 2.85
C CYS A 124 42.63 -8.97 1.98
N LEU A 125 41.90 -7.93 1.56
CA LEU A 125 42.46 -6.80 0.81
C LEU A 125 43.50 -6.03 1.65
N LEU A 126 43.18 -5.75 2.92
CA LEU A 126 44.09 -5.07 3.86
C LEU A 126 45.37 -5.88 4.11
N CYS A 127 45.24 -7.18 4.38
CA CYS A 127 46.39 -8.07 4.56
C CYS A 127 47.23 -8.16 3.28
N GLY A 128 46.57 -8.22 2.11
CA GLY A 128 47.25 -8.20 0.81
C GLY A 128 48.08 -6.93 0.59
N CYS A 129 47.52 -5.77 0.92
CA CYS A 129 48.24 -4.48 0.87
C CYS A 129 49.43 -4.46 1.85
N LEU A 130 49.23 -4.85 3.12
CA LEU A 130 50.30 -4.87 4.13
C LEU A 130 51.43 -5.84 3.75
N CYS A 131 51.11 -7.03 3.25
CA CYS A 131 52.12 -7.99 2.79
C CYS A 131 52.89 -7.49 1.56
N TYR A 132 52.26 -6.70 0.68
CA TYR A 132 52.95 -6.08 -0.46
C TYR A 132 54.01 -5.06 0.01
N PHE A 133 53.73 -4.32 1.08
CA PHE A 133 54.68 -3.35 1.66
C PHE A 133 55.75 -4.00 2.57
N CYS A 134 55.43 -5.10 3.27
CA CYS A 134 56.31 -5.66 4.31
C CYS A 134 57.11 -6.92 3.89
N CYS A 135 56.73 -7.66 2.85
CA CYS A 135 57.38 -8.93 2.51
C CYS A 135 58.02 -8.93 1.11
N LYS A 136 59.27 -9.44 1.00
CA LYS A 136 59.89 -9.74 -0.30
C LYS A 136 59.07 -10.81 -1.02
N ARG A 137 58.66 -10.50 -2.26
CA ARG A 137 57.76 -11.31 -3.08
C ARG A 137 58.36 -12.70 -3.35
N GLN A 138 57.77 -13.76 -2.79
CA GLN A 138 58.16 -15.14 -3.11
C GLN A 138 57.79 -15.50 -4.56
N ARG A 139 58.73 -16.16 -5.26
CA ARG A 139 58.60 -16.62 -6.65
C ARG A 139 57.62 -17.79 -6.72
N TYR A 140 56.34 -17.48 -6.94
CA TYR A 140 55.33 -18.48 -7.31
C TYR A 140 55.40 -18.78 -8.82
N GLY A 141 55.26 -20.06 -9.18
CA GLY A 141 55.20 -20.53 -10.57
C GLY A 141 53.85 -20.25 -11.23
N TYR A 142 53.88 -19.97 -12.53
CA TYR A 142 52.71 -19.73 -13.38
C TYR A 142 51.93 -21.02 -13.64
N SER A 143 50.59 -20.99 -13.49
CA SER A 143 49.72 -22.11 -13.85
C SER A 143 48.83 -21.78 -15.05
N ARG A 144 49.05 -22.48 -16.18
CA ARG A 144 48.28 -22.29 -17.42
C ARG A 144 46.80 -22.64 -17.27
N THR A 145 46.48 -23.64 -16.46
CA THR A 145 45.10 -24.09 -16.21
C THR A 145 44.33 -23.07 -15.38
N ALA A 146 44.93 -22.53 -14.32
CA ALA A 146 44.32 -21.49 -13.48
C ALA A 146 44.06 -20.19 -14.27
N TYR A 147 44.99 -19.80 -15.14
CA TYR A 147 44.82 -18.65 -16.02
C TYR A 147 43.66 -18.83 -17.03
N ALA A 148 43.57 -19.99 -17.69
CA ALA A 148 42.50 -20.26 -18.65
C ALA A 148 41.12 -20.35 -17.97
N LEU A 149 41.05 -21.07 -16.85
CA LEU A 149 39.81 -21.28 -16.09
C LEU A 149 39.28 -19.96 -15.49
N SER A 150 40.17 -19.14 -14.92
CA SER A 150 39.77 -17.81 -14.41
C SER A 150 39.22 -16.90 -15.51
N LEU A 151 39.79 -16.94 -16.72
CA LEU A 151 39.26 -16.18 -17.86
C LEU A 151 37.85 -16.65 -18.26
N VAL A 152 37.63 -17.97 -18.35
CA VAL A 152 36.29 -18.53 -18.69
C VAL A 152 35.25 -18.11 -17.66
N PHE A 153 35.57 -18.24 -16.36
CA PHE A 153 34.67 -17.80 -15.30
C PHE A 153 34.39 -16.29 -15.33
N LEU A 154 35.38 -15.45 -15.64
CA LEU A 154 35.17 -14.02 -15.81
C LEU A 154 34.19 -13.70 -16.94
N VAL A 155 34.28 -14.39 -18.08
CA VAL A 155 33.32 -14.22 -19.18
C VAL A 155 31.92 -14.63 -18.71
N LEU A 156 31.79 -15.80 -18.08
CA LEU A 156 30.49 -16.31 -17.61
C LEU A 156 29.84 -15.38 -16.58
N PHE A 157 30.58 -14.90 -15.59
CA PHE A 157 30.03 -13.99 -14.58
C PHE A 157 29.73 -12.61 -15.15
N SER A 158 30.48 -12.14 -16.13
CA SER A 158 30.14 -10.89 -16.85
C SER A 158 28.81 -11.04 -17.59
N ILE A 159 28.58 -12.16 -18.28
CA ILE A 159 27.29 -12.45 -18.93
C ILE A 159 26.16 -12.53 -17.90
N CYS A 160 26.37 -13.24 -16.78
CA CYS A 160 25.39 -13.35 -15.71
C CYS A 160 25.05 -11.98 -15.09
N ALA A 161 26.04 -11.10 -14.91
CA ALA A 161 25.82 -9.75 -14.42
C ALA A 161 24.99 -8.91 -15.40
N ILE A 162 25.27 -9.01 -16.71
CA ILE A 162 24.47 -8.32 -17.74
C ILE A 162 23.01 -8.80 -17.70
N ILE A 163 22.78 -10.12 -17.69
CA ILE A 163 21.43 -10.70 -17.58
C ILE A 163 20.74 -10.23 -16.29
N GLY A 164 21.46 -10.26 -15.16
CA GLY A 164 20.98 -9.78 -13.87
C GLY A 164 20.55 -8.32 -13.91
N CYS A 165 21.36 -7.43 -14.51
CA CYS A 165 21.04 -6.01 -14.64
C CYS A 165 19.81 -5.79 -15.55
N VAL A 166 19.67 -6.55 -16.64
CA VAL A 166 18.50 -6.48 -17.52
C VAL A 166 17.23 -6.93 -16.79
N VAL A 167 17.29 -8.04 -16.05
CA VAL A 167 16.17 -8.52 -15.22
C VAL A 167 15.82 -7.47 -14.16
N LEU A 168 16.81 -6.90 -13.47
CA LEU A 168 16.58 -5.90 -12.44
C LEU A 168 15.93 -4.62 -13.00
N TYR A 169 16.41 -4.13 -14.13
CA TYR A 169 15.87 -2.94 -14.80
C TYR A 169 14.42 -3.14 -15.24
N THR A 170 14.14 -4.25 -15.92
CA THR A 170 12.79 -4.58 -16.40
C THR A 170 11.82 -4.85 -15.25
N ALA A 171 12.28 -5.56 -14.22
CA ALA A 171 11.49 -5.84 -13.02
C ALA A 171 11.15 -4.56 -12.26
N GLN A 172 12.11 -3.65 -12.11
CA GLN A 172 11.88 -2.42 -11.36
C GLN A 172 10.87 -1.50 -12.04
N GLN A 173 10.95 -1.35 -13.36
CA GLN A 173 9.99 -0.54 -14.09
C GLN A 173 8.56 -1.08 -13.94
N ARG A 174 8.40 -2.42 -13.98
CA ARG A 174 7.10 -3.08 -13.82
C ARG A 174 6.60 -3.02 -12.37
N PHE A 175 7.47 -3.20 -11.39
CA PHE A 175 7.13 -3.10 -9.97
C PHE A 175 6.65 -1.70 -9.63
N HIS A 176 7.44 -0.68 -9.96
CA HIS A 176 7.07 0.72 -9.72
C HIS A 176 5.72 1.06 -10.36
N LYS A 177 5.52 0.72 -11.64
CA LYS A 177 4.23 0.94 -12.32
C LYS A 177 3.06 0.25 -11.58
N SER A 178 3.22 -1.05 -11.26
CA SER A 178 2.18 -1.83 -10.58
C SER A 178 1.85 -1.29 -9.19
N THR A 179 2.85 -0.82 -8.43
CA THR A 179 2.62 -0.26 -7.09
C THR A 179 1.98 1.13 -7.18
N THR A 180 2.41 1.97 -8.11
CA THR A 180 1.79 3.29 -8.34
C THR A 180 0.32 3.17 -8.76
N GLU A 181 0.00 2.26 -9.70
CA GLU A 181 -1.39 1.99 -10.11
C GLU A 181 -2.25 1.42 -8.95
N THR A 182 -1.64 0.66 -8.05
CA THR A 182 -2.31 0.15 -6.84
C THR A 182 -2.63 1.29 -5.88
N LEU A 183 -1.66 2.15 -5.63
CA LEU A 183 -1.81 3.29 -4.73
C LEU A 183 -2.82 4.31 -5.28
N GLU A 184 -2.75 4.64 -6.58
CA GLU A 184 -3.70 5.55 -7.24
C GLU A 184 -5.14 5.07 -7.13
N TYR A 185 -5.37 3.77 -7.26
CA TYR A 185 -6.71 3.22 -7.06
C TYR A 185 -7.19 3.33 -5.62
N VAL A 186 -6.33 3.07 -4.63
CA VAL A 186 -6.69 3.25 -3.21
C VAL A 186 -7.06 4.70 -2.93
N VAL A 187 -6.28 5.65 -3.47
CA VAL A 187 -6.57 7.09 -3.38
C VAL A 187 -7.91 7.43 -4.04
N ASN A 188 -8.14 6.98 -5.27
CA ASN A 188 -9.39 7.26 -5.99
C ASN A 188 -10.63 6.68 -5.27
N GLN A 189 -10.48 5.50 -4.66
CA GLN A 189 -11.53 4.90 -3.83
C GLN A 189 -11.79 5.74 -2.57
N ALA A 190 -10.74 6.22 -1.90
CA ALA A 190 -10.89 7.11 -0.75
C ALA A 190 -11.53 8.45 -1.13
N ASP A 191 -11.10 9.08 -2.24
CA ASP A 191 -11.67 10.34 -2.74
C ASP A 191 -13.17 10.19 -3.04
N THR A 192 -13.56 9.08 -3.67
CA THR A 192 -14.98 8.76 -3.92
C THR A 192 -15.77 8.69 -2.61
N THR A 193 -15.17 8.15 -1.55
CA THR A 193 -15.80 8.05 -0.23
C THR A 193 -15.89 9.42 0.45
N VAL A 194 -14.83 10.23 0.35
CA VAL A 194 -14.79 11.61 0.85
C VAL A 194 -15.86 12.46 0.16
N ASP A 195 -16.01 12.35 -1.15
CA ASP A 195 -17.02 13.11 -1.91
C ASP A 195 -18.45 12.74 -1.50
N LYS A 196 -18.72 11.44 -1.28
CA LYS A 196 -20.01 10.99 -0.75
C LYS A 196 -20.28 11.54 0.67
N LEU A 197 -19.28 11.50 1.55
CA LEU A 197 -19.36 12.07 2.90
C LEU A 197 -19.63 13.57 2.87
N ARG A 198 -18.90 14.33 2.05
CA ARG A 198 -19.10 15.78 1.87
C ARG A 198 -20.49 16.08 1.32
N THR A 199 -20.95 15.32 0.33
CA THR A 199 -22.29 15.48 -0.24
C THR A 199 -23.39 15.33 0.82
N VAL A 200 -23.30 14.30 1.68
CA VAL A 200 -24.26 14.14 2.79
C VAL A 200 -24.11 15.25 3.83
N SER A 201 -22.88 15.64 4.17
CA SER A 201 -22.62 16.76 5.09
C SER A 201 -23.26 18.06 4.59
N ASP A 202 -23.15 18.35 3.29
CA ASP A 202 -23.71 19.55 2.67
C ASP A 202 -25.24 19.55 2.68
N PHE A 203 -25.87 18.40 2.43
CA PHE A 203 -27.33 18.27 2.56
C PHE A 203 -27.79 18.45 4.02
N ILE A 204 -27.08 17.85 4.98
CA ILE A 204 -27.37 18.01 6.42
C ILE A 204 -27.23 19.47 6.85
N ALA A 205 -26.15 20.15 6.45
CA ALA A 205 -25.93 21.56 6.75
C ALA A 205 -27.00 22.46 6.10
N SER A 206 -27.39 22.15 4.87
CA SER A 206 -28.45 22.88 4.15
C SER A 206 -29.81 22.72 4.83
N ALA A 207 -30.11 21.56 5.43
CA ALA A 207 -31.36 21.31 6.14
C ALA A 207 -31.64 22.34 7.25
N LYS A 208 -30.60 22.77 7.97
CA LYS A 208 -30.71 23.77 9.05
C LYS A 208 -31.12 25.15 8.55
N LEU A 209 -30.72 25.52 7.33
CA LEU A 209 -31.02 26.83 6.75
C LEU A 209 -32.42 26.89 6.13
N ILE A 210 -33.09 25.76 5.95
CA ILE A 210 -34.41 25.71 5.34
C ILE A 210 -35.47 26.15 6.35
N GLY A 211 -36.18 27.22 5.99
CA GLY A 211 -37.44 27.61 6.61
C GLY A 211 -38.46 27.93 5.53
N VAL A 212 -39.68 27.44 5.70
CA VAL A 212 -40.82 27.78 4.82
C VAL A 212 -41.74 28.69 5.62
N ASP A 213 -41.93 29.93 5.17
CA ASP A 213 -42.75 30.94 5.86
C ASP A 213 -42.40 31.14 7.36
N GLN A 214 -41.09 31.20 7.68
CA GLN A 214 -40.55 31.29 9.05
C GLN A 214 -40.82 30.07 9.95
N VAL A 215 -41.36 28.97 9.39
CA VAL A 215 -41.40 27.67 10.06
C VAL A 215 -40.07 26.96 9.78
N PHE A 216 -39.31 26.70 10.84
CA PHE A 216 -38.00 26.04 10.80
C PHE A 216 -38.06 24.68 11.48
N LEU A 217 -37.02 23.87 11.28
CA LEU A 217 -36.84 22.62 12.02
C LEU A 217 -36.81 22.87 13.54
N PRO A 218 -37.31 21.94 14.36
CA PRO A 218 -37.20 22.01 15.82
C PRO A 218 -35.75 22.17 16.32
N SER A 219 -35.55 22.81 17.47
CA SER A 219 -34.21 23.13 18.01
C SER A 219 -33.38 21.89 18.36
N ASN A 220 -34.00 20.79 18.75
CA ASN A 220 -33.34 19.49 18.96
C ASN A 220 -32.75 18.96 17.65
N VAL A 221 -33.52 18.99 16.56
CA VAL A 221 -33.09 18.55 15.23
C VAL A 221 -31.96 19.43 14.69
N GLN A 222 -32.02 20.74 14.92
CA GLN A 222 -30.93 21.65 14.55
C GLN A 222 -29.62 21.34 15.29
N THR A 223 -29.71 20.94 16.57
CA THR A 223 -28.53 20.55 17.35
C THR A 223 -27.94 19.23 16.84
N ASP A 224 -28.79 18.27 16.50
CA ASP A 224 -28.38 17.00 15.89
C ASP A 224 -27.71 17.22 14.53
N ILE A 225 -28.23 18.13 13.71
CA ILE A 225 -27.62 18.54 12.44
C ILE A 225 -26.18 19.05 12.65
N ASP A 226 -25.96 19.93 13.64
CA ASP A 226 -24.62 20.47 13.92
C ASP A 226 -23.65 19.38 14.36
N GLN A 227 -24.09 18.47 15.25
CA GLN A 227 -23.23 17.39 15.75
C GLN A 227 -22.84 16.40 14.64
N ILE A 228 -23.79 16.00 13.80
CA ILE A 228 -23.53 15.07 12.70
C ILE A 228 -22.69 15.72 11.62
N GLY A 229 -23.03 16.95 11.22
CA GLY A 229 -22.28 17.69 10.20
C GLY A 229 -20.81 17.84 10.56
N ILE A 230 -20.50 18.18 11.82
CA ILE A 230 -19.13 18.26 12.31
C ILE A 230 -18.42 16.90 12.24
N ARG A 231 -19.07 15.81 12.69
CA ARG A 231 -18.47 14.46 12.69
C ARG A 231 -18.18 13.94 11.28
N ILE A 232 -19.14 14.09 10.36
CA ILE A 232 -18.99 13.64 8.97
C ILE A 232 -17.89 14.45 8.27
N ASN A 233 -17.90 15.78 8.41
CA ASN A 233 -16.91 16.65 7.79
C ASN A 233 -15.49 16.42 8.36
N SER A 234 -15.38 16.17 9.66
CA SER A 234 -14.11 15.80 10.29
C SER A 234 -13.59 14.47 9.76
N SER A 235 -14.46 13.46 9.64
CA SER A 235 -14.06 12.14 9.13
C SER A 235 -13.64 12.20 7.66
N ALA A 236 -14.37 12.97 6.85
CA ALA A 236 -14.02 13.22 5.44
C ALA A 236 -12.67 13.94 5.29
N THR A 237 -12.42 14.96 6.10
CA THR A 237 -11.15 15.71 6.09
C THR A 237 -9.99 14.83 6.54
N VAL A 238 -10.13 14.08 7.63
CA VAL A 238 -9.08 13.17 8.12
C VAL A 238 -8.78 12.09 7.08
N LEU A 239 -9.80 11.51 6.44
CA LEU A 239 -9.60 10.51 5.39
C LEU A 239 -8.89 11.10 4.17
N ALA A 240 -9.31 12.29 3.71
CA ALA A 240 -8.69 12.99 2.59
C ALA A 240 -7.22 13.31 2.87
N ASP A 241 -6.94 14.01 3.97
CA ASP A 241 -5.58 14.46 4.32
C ASP A 241 -4.66 13.25 4.52
N LYS A 242 -5.10 12.24 5.29
CA LYS A 242 -4.29 11.03 5.51
C LYS A 242 -4.06 10.23 4.25
N THR A 243 -5.02 10.16 3.34
CA THR A 243 -4.86 9.39 2.11
C THR A 243 -3.90 10.07 1.14
N VAL A 244 -4.00 11.40 1.00
CA VAL A 244 -3.09 12.20 0.17
C VAL A 244 -1.67 12.15 0.74
N ASP A 245 -1.50 12.45 2.03
CA ASP A 245 -0.19 12.44 2.70
C ASP A 245 0.49 11.06 2.57
N ASN A 246 -0.23 9.98 2.91
CA ASN A 246 0.32 8.63 2.81
C ASN A 246 0.64 8.23 1.36
N SER A 247 -0.18 8.66 0.40
CA SER A 247 0.07 8.38 -1.01
C SER A 247 1.34 9.07 -1.49
N ASP A 248 1.50 10.35 -1.17
CA ASP A 248 2.66 11.11 -1.61
C ASP A 248 3.95 10.59 -0.96
N ASP A 249 3.93 10.28 0.34
CA ASP A 249 5.05 9.64 1.03
C ASP A 249 5.46 8.30 0.39
N ILE A 250 4.47 7.45 0.04
CA ILE A 250 4.75 6.17 -0.61
C ILE A 250 5.27 6.36 -2.03
N ARG A 251 4.74 7.33 -2.80
CA ARG A 251 5.21 7.64 -4.16
C ARG A 251 6.66 8.11 -4.14
N ASP A 252 6.99 9.04 -3.26
CA ASP A 252 8.35 9.57 -3.09
C ASP A 252 9.34 8.47 -2.71
N LEU A 253 8.94 7.56 -1.82
CA LEU A 253 9.74 6.39 -1.48
C LEU A 253 9.94 5.46 -2.70
N LEU A 254 8.87 5.17 -3.45
CA LEU A 254 8.94 4.30 -4.64
C LEU A 254 9.81 4.90 -5.74
N ASP A 255 9.75 6.20 -5.96
CA ASP A 255 10.61 6.90 -6.91
C ASP A 255 12.07 6.91 -6.47
N SER A 256 12.32 7.16 -5.18
CA SER A 256 13.66 7.06 -4.60
C SER A 256 14.25 5.66 -4.78
N VAL A 257 13.46 4.62 -4.51
CA VAL A 257 13.85 3.21 -4.69
C VAL A 257 14.12 2.88 -6.15
N LYS A 258 13.31 3.39 -7.09
CA LYS A 258 13.53 3.24 -8.53
C LYS A 258 14.83 3.86 -8.99
N VAL A 259 15.12 5.09 -8.57
CA VAL A 259 16.39 5.74 -8.87
C VAL A 259 17.55 4.95 -8.28
N ALA A 260 17.46 4.51 -7.03
CA ALA A 260 18.50 3.71 -6.39
C ALA A 260 18.78 2.38 -7.13
N LEU A 261 17.73 1.66 -7.53
CA LEU A 261 17.88 0.39 -8.25
C LEU A 261 18.45 0.55 -9.66
N ILE A 262 17.97 1.54 -10.42
CA ILE A 262 18.49 1.83 -11.77
C ILE A 262 19.96 2.24 -11.69
N THR A 263 20.29 3.11 -10.73
CA THR A 263 21.66 3.58 -10.50
C THR A 263 22.57 2.42 -10.12
N THR A 264 22.10 1.54 -9.21
CA THR A 264 22.83 0.33 -8.83
C THR A 264 23.07 -0.59 -10.02
N ALA A 265 22.06 -0.84 -10.85
CA ALA A 265 22.20 -1.68 -12.05
C ALA A 265 23.23 -1.10 -13.04
N ALA A 266 23.19 0.22 -13.27
CA ALA A 266 24.12 0.92 -14.15
C ALA A 266 25.57 0.89 -13.64
N ILE A 267 25.78 1.18 -12.35
CA ILE A 267 27.11 1.15 -11.73
C ILE A 267 27.68 -0.28 -11.77
N MET A 268 26.88 -1.31 -11.48
CA MET A 268 27.33 -2.70 -11.51
C MET A 268 27.67 -3.17 -12.93
N LEU A 269 26.90 -2.74 -13.93
CA LEU A 269 27.19 -3.02 -15.33
C LEU A 269 28.49 -2.33 -15.77
N LEU A 270 28.66 -1.04 -15.44
CA LEU A 270 29.89 -0.31 -15.73
C LEU A 270 31.10 -0.94 -15.05
N LEU A 271 30.98 -1.32 -13.77
CA LEU A 271 32.04 -1.97 -13.01
C LEU A 271 32.46 -3.29 -13.66
N THR A 272 31.49 -4.15 -14.00
CA THR A 272 31.77 -5.45 -14.62
C THR A 272 32.40 -5.30 -16.00
N PHE A 273 31.91 -4.37 -16.82
CA PHE A 273 32.48 -4.05 -18.13
C PHE A 273 33.92 -3.52 -18.04
N LEU A 274 34.16 -2.48 -17.23
CA LEU A 274 35.49 -1.89 -17.06
C LEU A 274 36.47 -2.89 -16.46
N GLY A 275 36.06 -3.66 -15.46
CA GLY A 275 36.93 -4.63 -14.83
C GLY A 275 37.29 -5.78 -15.77
N PHE A 276 36.35 -6.24 -16.61
CA PHE A 276 36.64 -7.21 -17.66
C PHE A 276 37.64 -6.65 -18.70
N LEU A 277 37.40 -5.44 -19.22
CA LEU A 277 38.31 -4.78 -20.17
C LEU A 277 39.71 -4.58 -19.58
N PHE A 278 39.82 -3.98 -18.40
CA PHE A 278 41.10 -3.69 -17.77
C PHE A 278 41.85 -4.97 -17.39
N SER A 279 41.13 -6.03 -17.04
CA SER A 279 41.67 -7.37 -16.85
C SER A 279 42.32 -7.89 -18.15
N ILE A 280 41.65 -7.77 -19.30
CA ILE A 280 42.17 -8.18 -20.63
C ILE A 280 43.30 -7.28 -21.14
N PHE A 281 43.31 -5.99 -20.85
CA PHE A 281 44.44 -5.12 -21.20
C PHE A 281 45.62 -5.24 -20.24
N GLY A 282 45.39 -5.76 -19.02
CA GLY A 282 46.44 -6.00 -18.03
C GLY A 282 46.80 -4.76 -17.21
N MET A 283 45.88 -3.79 -17.15
CA MET A 283 46.04 -2.55 -16.38
C MET A 283 45.78 -2.80 -14.90
N GLN A 284 46.76 -3.41 -14.22
CA GLN A 284 46.58 -3.92 -12.86
C GLN A 284 46.13 -2.87 -11.85
N PHE A 285 46.69 -1.67 -11.93
CA PHE A 285 46.36 -0.58 -11.01
C PHE A 285 44.86 -0.24 -11.04
N LEU A 286 44.29 -0.09 -12.23
CA LEU A 286 42.86 0.20 -12.40
C LEU A 286 41.99 -0.97 -11.93
N VAL A 287 42.40 -2.21 -12.20
CA VAL A 287 41.68 -3.41 -11.69
C VAL A 287 41.64 -3.41 -10.16
N TYR A 288 42.75 -3.08 -9.47
CA TYR A 288 42.75 -3.00 -8.00
C TYR A 288 41.82 -1.90 -7.47
N ILE A 289 41.77 -0.72 -8.10
CA ILE A 289 40.81 0.33 -7.73
C ILE A 289 39.37 -0.17 -7.88
N LEU A 290 39.05 -0.81 -9.01
CA LEU A 290 37.72 -1.39 -9.24
C LEU A 290 37.39 -2.50 -8.24
N VAL A 291 38.39 -3.27 -7.79
CA VAL A 291 38.19 -4.30 -6.75
C VAL A 291 37.80 -3.67 -5.41
N ILE A 292 38.42 -2.56 -5.02
CA ILE A 292 38.09 -1.83 -3.78
C ILE A 292 36.68 -1.24 -3.87
N VAL A 293 36.35 -0.57 -4.99
CA VAL A 293 35.01 0.00 -5.21
C VAL A 293 33.95 -1.11 -5.25
N GLY A 294 34.23 -2.19 -5.97
CA GLY A 294 33.33 -3.33 -6.11
C GLY A 294 33.08 -4.07 -4.80
N TRP A 295 34.07 -4.14 -3.90
CA TRP A 295 33.89 -4.73 -2.58
C TRP A 295 32.75 -4.07 -1.79
N ILE A 296 32.73 -2.73 -1.75
CA ILE A 296 31.70 -1.94 -1.05
C ILE A 296 30.36 -2.09 -1.77
N LEU A 297 30.35 -1.99 -3.10
CA LEU A 297 29.12 -2.10 -3.90
C LEU A 297 28.45 -3.47 -3.75
N VAL A 298 29.21 -4.56 -3.77
CA VAL A 298 28.67 -5.92 -3.58
C VAL A 298 28.00 -6.03 -2.21
N ALA A 299 28.62 -5.53 -1.14
CA ALA A 299 28.00 -5.51 0.19
C ALA A 299 26.68 -4.72 0.19
N GLY A 300 26.67 -3.52 -0.42
CA GLY A 300 25.46 -2.70 -0.57
C GLY A 300 24.34 -3.42 -1.34
N THR A 301 24.67 -4.13 -2.42
CA THR A 301 23.68 -4.88 -3.20
C THR A 301 23.07 -6.06 -2.44
N PHE A 302 23.83 -6.74 -1.58
CA PHE A 302 23.29 -7.79 -0.71
C PHE A 302 22.38 -7.23 0.40
N ILE A 303 22.71 -6.06 0.95
CA ILE A 303 21.82 -5.34 1.89
C ILE A 303 20.51 -4.99 1.18
N LEU A 304 20.59 -4.41 -0.03
CA LEU A 304 19.42 -4.07 -0.83
C LEU A 304 18.57 -5.32 -1.15
N CYS A 305 19.23 -6.42 -1.48
CA CYS A 305 18.58 -7.72 -1.69
C CYS A 305 17.81 -8.18 -0.44
N GLY A 306 18.40 -8.06 0.75
CA GLY A 306 17.75 -8.35 2.02
C GLY A 306 16.51 -7.48 2.26
N THR A 307 16.62 -6.17 2.04
CA THR A 307 15.49 -5.24 2.16
C THR A 307 14.35 -5.58 1.21
N PHE A 308 14.64 -5.89 -0.06
CA PHE A 308 13.61 -6.29 -1.02
C PHE A 308 12.98 -7.64 -0.72
N LEU A 309 13.73 -8.58 -0.14
CA LEU A 309 13.15 -9.85 0.32
C LEU A 309 12.18 -9.63 1.47
N LEU A 310 12.52 -8.75 2.42
CA LEU A 310 11.63 -8.33 3.49
C LEU A 310 10.34 -7.72 2.92
N LEU A 311 10.47 -6.74 2.02
CA LEU A 311 9.32 -6.10 1.36
C LEU A 311 8.47 -7.11 0.58
N HIS A 312 9.08 -8.05 -0.13
CA HIS A 312 8.36 -9.11 -0.84
C HIS A 312 7.55 -9.99 0.11
N ASN A 313 8.11 -10.32 1.28
CA ASN A 313 7.42 -11.11 2.27
C ASN A 313 6.27 -10.33 2.90
N VAL A 314 6.51 -9.08 3.34
CA VAL A 314 5.46 -8.20 3.90
C VAL A 314 4.34 -7.98 2.89
N ALA A 315 4.63 -7.64 1.64
CA ALA A 315 3.61 -7.44 0.62
C ALA A 315 2.78 -8.71 0.37
N GLY A 316 3.43 -9.88 0.34
CA GLY A 316 2.73 -11.15 0.21
C GLY A 316 1.91 -11.51 1.45
N ASP A 317 2.36 -11.13 2.64
CA ASP A 317 1.62 -11.35 3.89
C ASP A 317 0.38 -10.45 3.92
N THR A 318 0.53 -9.17 3.56
CA THR A 318 -0.57 -8.21 3.43
C THR A 318 -1.61 -8.67 2.40
N CYS A 319 -1.19 -9.13 1.23
CA CYS A 319 -2.12 -9.65 0.22
C CYS A 319 -2.97 -10.84 0.72
N VAL A 320 -2.37 -11.77 1.47
CA VAL A 320 -3.11 -12.91 2.04
C VAL A 320 -3.96 -12.46 3.23
N ALA A 321 -3.51 -11.48 4.00
CA ALA A 321 -4.26 -10.91 5.10
C ALA A 321 -5.53 -10.19 4.62
N MET A 322 -5.41 -9.38 3.56
CA MET A 322 -6.53 -8.70 2.90
C MET A 322 -7.54 -9.72 2.35
N ASP A 323 -7.08 -10.76 1.65
CA ASP A 323 -7.94 -11.83 1.12
C ASP A 323 -8.71 -12.58 2.23
N HIS A 324 -8.04 -12.91 3.34
CA HIS A 324 -8.69 -13.53 4.50
C HIS A 324 -9.75 -12.62 5.15
N TRP A 325 -9.47 -11.32 5.24
CA TRP A 325 -10.39 -10.33 5.80
C TRP A 325 -11.62 -10.13 4.91
N VAL A 326 -11.45 -10.10 3.57
CA VAL A 326 -12.57 -9.99 2.61
C VAL A 326 -13.61 -11.11 2.79
N HIS A 327 -13.16 -12.30 3.19
CA HIS A 327 -14.04 -13.45 3.45
C HIS A 327 -14.64 -13.46 4.86
N ASN A 328 -14.09 -12.69 5.81
CA ASN A 328 -14.54 -12.66 7.21
C ASN A 328 -14.55 -11.23 7.79
N PRO A 329 -15.28 -10.28 7.17
CA PRO A 329 -15.21 -8.86 7.54
C PRO A 329 -15.82 -8.53 8.92
N THR A 330 -16.58 -9.46 9.52
CA THR A 330 -17.21 -9.28 10.83
C THR A 330 -16.35 -9.75 12.01
N ALA A 331 -15.24 -10.43 11.75
CA ALA A 331 -14.34 -10.88 12.81
C ALA A 331 -13.39 -9.76 13.21
N GLN A 332 -13.05 -9.65 14.49
CA GLN A 332 -12.06 -8.68 14.94
C GLN A 332 -10.66 -9.10 14.47
N THR A 333 -9.97 -8.21 13.77
CA THR A 333 -8.66 -8.46 13.17
C THR A 333 -7.69 -7.30 13.36
N ALA A 334 -6.39 -7.55 13.13
CA ALA A 334 -5.38 -6.50 13.10
C ALA A 334 -5.53 -5.51 11.92
N LEU A 335 -6.42 -5.79 10.95
CA LEU A 335 -6.68 -4.87 9.84
C LEU A 335 -7.68 -3.78 10.25
N ASP A 336 -8.59 -4.07 11.19
CA ASP A 336 -9.65 -3.16 11.62
C ASP A 336 -9.10 -1.88 12.26
N ASP A 337 -7.92 -1.95 12.89
CA ASP A 337 -7.22 -0.80 13.47
C ASP A 337 -6.71 0.21 12.41
N ILE A 338 -6.71 -0.18 11.14
CA ILE A 338 -6.13 0.57 10.02
C ILE A 338 -7.22 1.06 9.07
N LEU A 339 -8.38 0.41 9.04
CA LEU A 339 -9.44 0.71 8.08
C LEU A 339 -10.25 1.93 8.53
N PRO A 340 -10.68 2.79 7.58
CA PRO A 340 -11.59 3.90 7.86
C PRO A 340 -13.04 3.42 8.03
N CYS A 341 -13.25 2.26 8.66
CA CYS A 341 -14.57 1.73 8.94
C CYS A 341 -15.14 2.39 10.19
N VAL A 342 -16.37 2.88 10.10
CA VAL A 342 -17.10 3.42 11.24
C VAL A 342 -17.83 2.27 11.92
N ASP A 343 -17.92 2.27 13.25
CA ASP A 343 -18.68 1.24 13.94
C ASP A 343 -20.16 1.27 13.54
N LYS A 344 -20.77 0.09 13.51
CA LYS A 344 -22.15 -0.09 13.04
C LYS A 344 -23.15 0.75 13.82
N ALA A 345 -22.93 0.98 15.12
CA ALA A 345 -23.85 1.75 15.95
C ALA A 345 -23.82 3.25 15.57
N THR A 346 -22.62 3.83 15.40
CA THR A 346 -22.45 5.21 14.96
C THR A 346 -23.04 5.44 13.58
N THR A 347 -22.83 4.51 12.65
CA THR A 347 -23.42 4.57 11.31
C THR A 347 -24.95 4.50 11.34
N GLN A 348 -25.52 3.59 12.12
CA GLN A 348 -26.97 3.46 12.26
C GLN A 348 -27.59 4.70 12.91
N ASP A 349 -26.99 5.24 13.95
CA ASP A 349 -27.43 6.50 14.59
C ASP A 349 -27.46 7.65 13.56
N THR A 350 -26.37 7.79 12.80
CA THR A 350 -26.27 8.83 11.76
C THR A 350 -27.33 8.67 10.67
N LEU A 351 -27.58 7.44 10.22
CA LEU A 351 -28.61 7.15 9.23
C LEU A 351 -30.02 7.44 9.76
N LEU A 352 -30.33 7.05 11.01
CA LEU A 352 -31.62 7.31 11.63
C LEU A 352 -31.89 8.80 11.76
N LYS A 353 -30.90 9.57 12.22
CA LYS A 353 -31.00 11.03 12.30
C LYS A 353 -31.18 11.67 10.92
N SER A 354 -30.54 11.15 9.87
CA SER A 354 -30.80 11.62 8.51
C SER A 354 -32.26 11.43 8.08
N LYS A 355 -32.87 10.28 8.41
CA LYS A 355 -34.30 10.03 8.12
C LYS A 355 -35.24 10.91 8.94
N GLU A 356 -34.87 11.18 10.18
CA GLU A 356 -35.60 12.12 11.05
C GLU A 356 -35.59 13.53 10.46
N ILE A 357 -34.43 14.02 10.02
CA ILE A 357 -34.30 15.33 9.34
C ILE A 357 -35.20 15.38 8.10
N THR A 358 -35.19 14.34 7.25
CA THR A 358 -36.08 14.26 6.08
C THR A 358 -37.55 14.31 6.47
N THR A 359 -37.95 13.55 7.50
CA THR A 359 -39.33 13.51 7.99
C THR A 359 -39.80 14.87 8.48
N GLN A 360 -38.97 15.53 9.31
CA GLN A 360 -39.28 16.85 9.87
C GLN A 360 -39.33 17.93 8.79
N LEU A 361 -38.47 17.84 7.78
CA LEU A 361 -38.48 18.78 6.67
C LEU A 361 -39.74 18.65 5.81
N VAL A 362 -40.20 17.42 5.57
CA VAL A 362 -41.49 17.16 4.91
C VAL A 362 -42.66 17.69 5.75
N GLU A 363 -42.60 17.54 7.08
CA GLU A 363 -43.61 18.06 7.99
C GLU A 363 -43.71 19.60 7.95
N VAL A 364 -42.58 20.31 7.93
CA VAL A 364 -42.54 21.78 7.76
C VAL A 364 -43.23 22.19 6.45
N VAL A 365 -42.91 21.52 5.34
CA VAL A 365 -43.52 21.80 4.04
C VAL A 365 -45.03 21.53 4.08
N ASN A 366 -45.44 20.40 4.64
CA ASN A 366 -46.85 20.03 4.72
C ASN A 366 -47.65 20.93 5.66
N GLN A 367 -47.06 21.39 6.77
CA GLN A 367 -47.69 22.38 7.64
C GLN A 367 -47.99 23.67 6.87
N VAL A 368 -47.05 24.18 6.08
CA VAL A 368 -47.28 25.39 5.28
C VAL A 368 -48.33 25.14 4.19
N ILE A 369 -48.26 24.01 3.48
CA ILE A 369 -49.29 23.67 2.48
C ILE A 369 -50.67 23.65 3.12
N THR A 370 -50.83 22.97 4.26
CA THR A 370 -52.15 22.72 4.86
C THR A 370 -52.68 23.95 5.60
N ASN A 371 -51.83 24.62 6.37
CA ASN A 371 -52.23 25.72 7.26
C ASN A 371 -52.08 27.11 6.62
N VAL A 372 -51.33 27.25 5.52
CA VAL A 372 -51.14 28.54 4.83
C VAL A 372 -51.76 28.50 3.43
N SER A 373 -51.25 27.64 2.53
CA SER A 373 -51.66 27.65 1.11
C SER A 373 -53.09 27.12 0.89
N ASN A 374 -53.48 26.08 1.61
CA ASN A 374 -54.79 25.44 1.47
C ASN A 374 -55.83 25.98 2.47
N LEU A 375 -55.41 26.74 3.49
CA LEU A 375 -56.31 27.32 4.48
C LEU A 375 -56.90 28.65 3.98
N ASN A 376 -58.20 28.85 4.20
CA ASN A 376 -58.90 30.01 3.67
C ASN A 376 -58.83 31.23 4.62
N PHE A 377 -57.76 32.02 4.52
CA PHE A 377 -57.62 33.26 5.30
C PHE A 377 -58.53 34.40 4.82
N SER A 378 -59.01 35.21 5.76
CA SER A 378 -59.79 36.42 5.47
C SER A 378 -58.93 37.48 4.76
N PRO A 379 -59.47 38.23 3.78
CA PRO A 379 -58.79 39.37 3.14
C PRO A 379 -58.31 40.45 4.11
N ASN A 380 -58.90 40.51 5.31
CA ASN A 380 -58.51 41.45 6.37
C ASN A 380 -57.17 41.05 7.04
N PHE A 381 -56.75 39.78 6.92
CA PHE A 381 -55.49 39.29 7.45
C PHE A 381 -54.42 39.25 6.34
N LYS A 382 -54.04 40.44 5.88
CA LYS A 382 -53.11 40.66 4.75
C LYS A 382 -51.80 39.85 4.80
N PRO A 383 -51.15 39.59 5.96
CA PRO A 383 -49.89 38.85 6.00
C PRO A 383 -49.96 37.41 5.47
N MET A 384 -51.08 36.70 5.66
CA MET A 384 -51.28 35.32 5.20
C MET A 384 -52.36 35.20 4.11
N TYR A 385 -52.86 36.34 3.61
CA TYR A 385 -53.92 36.33 2.61
C TYR A 385 -53.38 36.01 1.21
N ILE A 386 -53.76 34.85 0.69
CA ILE A 386 -53.49 34.39 -0.68
C ILE A 386 -54.83 34.38 -1.44
N ASN A 387 -54.84 34.90 -2.67
CA ASN A 387 -56.03 34.90 -3.51
C ASN A 387 -56.34 33.47 -4.02
N GLN A 388 -57.35 32.82 -3.43
CA GLN A 388 -57.60 31.36 -3.49
C GLN A 388 -58.22 30.81 -4.78
N SER A 389 -58.01 31.47 -5.93
CA SER A 389 -58.70 31.09 -7.18
C SER A 389 -58.25 29.74 -7.77
N GLY A 390 -57.14 29.15 -7.29
CA GLY A 390 -56.57 27.90 -7.79
C GLY A 390 -56.95 26.62 -7.03
N PRO A 391 -56.69 25.42 -7.61
CA PRO A 391 -56.91 24.13 -6.95
C PRO A 391 -56.02 23.95 -5.72
N LEU A 392 -56.42 23.06 -4.80
CA LEU A 392 -55.64 22.74 -3.59
C LEU A 392 -54.27 22.18 -3.96
N VAL A 393 -53.23 22.68 -3.29
CA VAL A 393 -51.86 22.19 -3.48
C VAL A 393 -51.75 20.80 -2.85
N PRO A 394 -51.29 19.78 -3.59
CA PRO A 394 -51.08 18.45 -3.02
C PRO A 394 -49.92 18.47 -2.02
N ILE A 395 -50.05 17.72 -0.92
CA ILE A 395 -49.03 17.62 0.12
C ILE A 395 -47.84 16.77 -0.35
N LEU A 396 -46.67 17.04 0.23
CA LEU A 396 -45.47 16.26 0.01
C LEU A 396 -45.57 14.91 0.72
N CYS A 397 -45.25 13.84 0.00
CA CYS A 397 -45.16 12.50 0.54
C CYS A 397 -44.02 12.41 1.56
N ASN A 398 -44.31 11.89 2.74
CA ASN A 398 -43.26 11.46 3.65
C ASN A 398 -42.78 10.05 3.24
N PRO A 399 -41.49 9.87 2.88
CA PRO A 399 -40.94 8.56 2.52
C PRO A 399 -40.85 7.58 3.69
N PHE A 400 -41.11 8.02 4.93
CA PHE A 400 -41.01 7.21 6.13
C PHE A 400 -42.30 7.20 6.96
N TYR A 401 -42.52 6.12 7.68
CA TYR A 401 -43.48 6.04 8.80
C TYR A 401 -42.88 6.67 10.07
N ALA A 402 -43.68 6.81 11.14
CA ALA A 402 -43.22 7.37 12.42
C ALA A 402 -42.12 6.53 13.10
N ASP A 403 -41.99 5.26 12.74
CA ASP A 403 -40.91 4.35 13.17
C ASP A 403 -39.68 4.37 12.22
N LEU A 404 -39.65 5.31 11.27
CA LEU A 404 -38.59 5.50 10.26
C LEU A 404 -38.42 4.33 9.26
N THR A 405 -39.44 3.46 9.16
CA THR A 405 -39.54 2.44 8.11
C THR A 405 -40.05 3.05 6.79
N ILE A 406 -39.71 2.44 5.65
CA ILE A 406 -40.04 2.98 4.32
C ILE A 406 -41.56 2.93 4.10
N ARG A 407 -42.12 4.04 3.63
CA ARG A 407 -43.55 4.24 3.39
C ARG A 407 -43.84 4.54 1.91
N PRO A 408 -44.76 3.82 1.25
CA PRO A 408 -45.25 4.22 -0.06
C PRO A 408 -46.16 5.45 0.02
N CYS A 409 -46.09 6.34 -0.97
CA CYS A 409 -46.93 7.53 -1.03
C CYS A 409 -48.42 7.19 -1.19
N SER A 410 -49.26 7.90 -0.47
CA SER A 410 -50.72 7.73 -0.53
C SER A 410 -51.33 8.52 -1.71
N ALA A 411 -52.55 8.14 -2.12
CA ALA A 411 -53.26 8.87 -3.16
C ALA A 411 -53.48 10.34 -2.76
N GLY A 412 -53.05 11.26 -3.62
CA GLY A 412 -53.11 12.71 -3.38
C GLY A 412 -51.82 13.33 -2.80
N GLU A 413 -50.82 12.51 -2.47
CA GLU A 413 -49.46 12.97 -2.12
C GLU A 413 -48.58 13.07 -3.37
N VAL A 414 -47.61 13.97 -3.36
CA VAL A 414 -46.57 14.06 -4.40
C VAL A 414 -45.25 13.55 -3.87
N ASP A 415 -44.57 12.70 -4.65
CA ASP A 415 -43.26 12.18 -4.30
C ASP A 415 -42.14 13.24 -4.42
N LEU A 416 -41.05 13.06 -3.66
CA LEU A 416 -39.88 13.93 -3.66
C LEU A 416 -39.30 14.16 -5.07
N THR A 417 -39.36 13.18 -5.98
CA THR A 417 -38.78 13.33 -7.33
C THR A 417 -39.58 14.29 -8.21
N ASN A 418 -40.90 14.34 -8.03
CA ASN A 418 -41.83 15.01 -8.94
C ASN A 418 -42.50 16.25 -8.31
N ALA A 419 -42.36 16.45 -6.99
CA ALA A 419 -43.06 17.49 -6.24
C ALA A 419 -42.87 18.91 -6.82
N THR A 420 -41.63 19.28 -7.17
CA THR A 420 -41.33 20.61 -7.73
C THR A 420 -42.04 20.84 -9.07
N GLN A 421 -42.04 19.83 -9.94
CA GLN A 421 -42.74 19.87 -11.23
C GLN A 421 -44.26 19.93 -11.06
N VAL A 422 -44.82 19.21 -10.09
CA VAL A 422 -46.26 19.27 -9.82
C VAL A 422 -46.64 20.65 -9.27
N TRP A 423 -45.91 21.16 -8.28
CA TRP A 423 -46.20 22.43 -7.62
C TRP A 423 -46.00 23.65 -8.52
N SER A 424 -45.18 23.57 -9.58
CA SER A 424 -45.00 24.70 -10.51
C SER A 424 -46.31 25.15 -11.16
N SER A 425 -47.27 24.24 -11.34
CA SER A 425 -48.60 24.54 -11.88
C SER A 425 -49.53 25.27 -10.90
N TYR A 426 -49.13 25.39 -9.63
CA TYR A 426 -49.90 26.05 -8.56
C TYR A 426 -49.34 27.44 -8.21
N VAL A 427 -48.27 27.88 -8.88
CA VAL A 427 -47.61 29.16 -8.63
C VAL A 427 -48.38 30.31 -9.28
N CYS A 428 -48.68 31.34 -8.50
CA CYS A 428 -49.33 32.56 -8.97
C CYS A 428 -48.31 33.66 -9.31
N GLN A 429 -48.70 34.62 -10.13
CA GLN A 429 -48.00 35.90 -10.22
C GLN A 429 -48.39 36.76 -9.01
N VAL A 430 -47.42 37.52 -8.47
CA VAL A 430 -47.63 38.34 -7.27
C VAL A 430 -47.61 39.83 -7.59
N SER A 431 -48.42 40.59 -6.85
CA SER A 431 -48.36 42.05 -6.83
C SER A 431 -47.10 42.57 -6.12
N PRO A 432 -46.79 43.88 -6.16
CA PRO A 432 -45.69 44.46 -5.40
C PRO A 432 -45.81 44.24 -3.87
N THR A 433 -47.00 43.93 -3.37
CA THR A 433 -47.26 43.64 -1.95
C THR A 433 -47.24 42.13 -1.65
N GLY A 434 -46.82 41.28 -2.59
CA GLY A 434 -46.67 39.83 -2.40
C GLY A 434 -47.96 39.01 -2.53
N ILE A 435 -49.06 39.61 -3.00
CA ILE A 435 -50.38 38.94 -3.07
C ILE A 435 -50.59 38.35 -4.47
N CYS A 436 -51.09 37.12 -4.56
CA CYS A 436 -51.43 36.48 -5.82
C CYS A 436 -52.46 37.29 -6.65
N THR A 437 -52.11 37.63 -7.89
CA THR A 437 -52.97 38.31 -8.87
C THR A 437 -53.59 37.34 -9.88
N THR A 438 -52.92 36.22 -10.16
CA THR A 438 -53.42 35.14 -11.04
C THR A 438 -53.89 33.93 -10.25
N THR A 439 -54.60 33.02 -10.91
CA THR A 439 -54.96 31.71 -10.36
C THR A 439 -53.74 30.95 -9.86
N GLY A 440 -53.75 30.55 -8.59
CA GLY A 440 -52.67 29.79 -7.93
C GLY A 440 -52.79 29.87 -6.41
N ARG A 441 -52.05 29.03 -5.69
CA ARG A 441 -52.03 28.98 -4.22
C ARG A 441 -50.62 29.07 -3.62
N LEU A 442 -49.59 29.09 -4.46
CA LEU A 442 -48.20 29.28 -4.06
C LEU A 442 -47.67 30.59 -4.62
N THR A 443 -47.04 31.40 -3.76
CA THR A 443 -46.22 32.53 -4.22
C THR A 443 -44.87 32.01 -4.74
N PRO A 444 -44.16 32.78 -5.59
CA PRO A 444 -42.82 32.40 -6.03
C PRO A 444 -41.84 32.17 -4.87
N SER A 445 -41.98 32.92 -3.76
CA SER A 445 -41.17 32.72 -2.56
C SER A 445 -41.44 31.39 -1.89
N PHE A 446 -42.72 31.04 -1.63
CA PHE A 446 -43.09 29.75 -1.05
C PHE A 446 -42.66 28.58 -1.93
N TYR A 447 -42.88 28.69 -3.24
CA TYR A 447 -42.41 27.69 -4.20
C TYR A 447 -40.90 27.48 -4.11
N SER A 448 -40.10 28.56 -4.04
CA SER A 448 -38.64 28.44 -3.94
C SER A 448 -38.19 27.79 -2.62
N GLN A 449 -38.80 28.16 -1.48
CA GLN A 449 -38.49 27.60 -0.16
C GLN A 449 -38.88 26.12 -0.07
N MET A 450 -40.07 25.77 -0.55
CA MET A 450 -40.55 24.39 -0.61
C MET A 450 -39.71 23.55 -1.57
N SER A 451 -39.28 24.11 -2.70
CA SER A 451 -38.40 23.41 -3.65
C SER A 451 -37.01 23.15 -3.04
N ALA A 452 -36.46 24.09 -2.28
CA ALA A 452 -35.22 23.87 -1.53
C ALA A 452 -35.38 22.75 -0.49
N ALA A 453 -36.50 22.74 0.24
CA ALA A 453 -36.83 21.68 1.20
C ALA A 453 -36.93 20.30 0.53
N VAL A 454 -37.58 20.21 -0.63
CA VAL A 454 -37.67 18.97 -1.42
C VAL A 454 -36.29 18.53 -1.90
N ASN A 455 -35.47 19.45 -2.40
CA ASN A 455 -34.13 19.11 -2.93
C ASN A 455 -33.22 18.53 -1.83
N VAL A 456 -33.23 19.13 -0.63
CA VAL A 456 -32.47 18.61 0.52
C VAL A 456 -33.05 17.28 1.01
N SER A 457 -34.37 17.16 1.11
CA SER A 457 -35.04 15.90 1.48
C SER A 457 -34.70 14.77 0.50
N TYR A 458 -34.71 15.06 -0.80
CA TYR A 458 -34.32 14.15 -1.87
C TYR A 458 -32.84 13.76 -1.75
N GLY A 459 -31.95 14.74 -1.51
CA GLY A 459 -30.53 14.51 -1.31
C GLY A 459 -30.26 13.57 -0.14
N LEU A 460 -30.81 13.85 1.04
CA LEU A 460 -30.67 12.98 2.21
C LEU A 460 -31.24 11.58 1.94
N ASN A 461 -32.41 11.47 1.32
CA ASN A 461 -33.04 10.17 1.06
C ASN A 461 -32.22 9.27 0.11
N ASN A 462 -31.56 9.86 -0.90
CA ASN A 462 -30.81 9.09 -1.91
C ASN A 462 -29.34 8.89 -1.56
N TYR A 463 -28.71 9.84 -0.85
CA TYR A 463 -27.29 9.76 -0.53
C TYR A 463 -27.04 9.15 0.84
N ALA A 464 -27.84 9.45 1.88
CA ALA A 464 -27.60 8.91 3.23
C ALA A 464 -27.51 7.37 3.33
N PRO A 465 -28.18 6.55 2.47
CA PRO A 465 -27.97 5.11 2.48
C PRO A 465 -26.52 4.68 2.29
N PHE A 466 -25.66 5.45 1.62
CA PHE A 466 -24.24 5.11 1.48
C PHE A 466 -23.54 4.97 2.85
N LEU A 467 -24.05 5.63 3.90
CA LEU A 467 -23.52 5.50 5.24
C LEU A 467 -23.54 4.04 5.71
N THR A 468 -24.50 3.21 5.29
CA THR A 468 -24.50 1.78 5.64
C THR A 468 -23.27 1.05 5.11
N ASP A 469 -22.76 1.44 3.94
CA ASP A 469 -21.55 0.84 3.35
C ASP A 469 -20.30 1.16 4.16
N LEU A 470 -20.28 2.28 4.89
CA LEU A 470 -19.21 2.62 5.85
C LEU A 470 -19.30 1.77 7.13
N GLY A 471 -20.52 1.48 7.60
CA GLY A 471 -20.76 0.67 8.80
C GLY A 471 -20.51 -0.81 8.61
N ASP A 472 -20.81 -1.35 7.42
CA ASP A 472 -20.58 -2.75 7.08
C ASP A 472 -19.23 -2.97 6.34
N CYS A 473 -18.40 -1.93 6.23
CA CYS A 473 -17.10 -1.93 5.55
C CYS A 473 -17.14 -2.42 4.08
N THR A 474 -18.30 -2.36 3.42
CA THR A 474 -18.47 -2.86 2.04
C THR A 474 -17.48 -2.22 1.09
N PHE A 475 -17.26 -0.91 1.23
CA PHE A 475 -16.28 -0.16 0.47
C PHE A 475 -14.85 -0.71 0.59
N ALA A 476 -14.39 -0.96 1.82
CA ALA A 476 -13.06 -1.52 2.07
C ALA A 476 -12.96 -2.96 1.55
N ARG A 477 -14.04 -3.73 1.69
CA ARG A 477 -14.15 -5.11 1.19
C ARG A 477 -14.04 -5.20 -0.31
N GLU A 478 -14.79 -4.38 -1.05
CA GLU A 478 -14.72 -4.33 -2.52
C GLU A 478 -13.34 -3.87 -3.00
N THR A 479 -12.80 -2.83 -2.38
CA THR A 479 -11.45 -2.32 -2.67
C THR A 479 -10.39 -3.41 -2.48
N PHE A 480 -10.49 -4.17 -1.38
CA PHE A 480 -9.53 -5.22 -1.07
C PHE A 480 -9.68 -6.45 -1.95
N ASP A 481 -10.92 -6.84 -2.32
CA ASP A 481 -11.16 -7.91 -3.27
C ASP A 481 -10.50 -7.59 -4.63
N ASP A 482 -10.71 -6.38 -5.14
CA ASP A 482 -10.10 -5.91 -6.38
C ASP A 482 -8.56 -5.86 -6.29
N ILE A 483 -8.00 -5.41 -5.16
CA ILE A 483 -6.54 -5.40 -4.97
C ILE A 483 -5.99 -6.83 -4.93
N CYS A 484 -6.65 -7.74 -4.20
CA CYS A 484 -6.22 -9.12 -4.07
C CYS A 484 -6.28 -9.86 -5.41
N ARG A 485 -7.36 -9.66 -6.18
CA ARG A 485 -7.57 -10.31 -7.46
C ARG A 485 -6.62 -9.79 -8.54
N ASP A 486 -6.54 -8.48 -8.71
CA ASP A 486 -5.98 -7.89 -9.93
C ASP A 486 -4.54 -7.36 -9.73
N ARG A 487 -4.14 -7.01 -8.50
CA ARG A 487 -2.90 -6.25 -8.25
C ARG A 487 -1.85 -7.04 -7.47
N CYS A 488 -2.27 -7.77 -6.44
CA CYS A 488 -1.40 -8.63 -5.64
C CYS A 488 -0.57 -9.64 -6.46
N PRO A 489 -1.11 -10.30 -7.51
CA PRO A 489 -0.31 -11.21 -8.34
C PRO A 489 0.86 -10.49 -9.05
N SER A 490 0.61 -9.28 -9.56
CA SER A 490 1.61 -8.46 -10.26
C SER A 490 2.69 -7.96 -9.29
N LEU A 491 2.28 -7.41 -8.15
CA LEU A 491 3.18 -6.97 -7.09
C LEU A 491 4.11 -8.09 -6.63
N ARG A 492 3.55 -9.29 -6.36
CA ARG A 492 4.32 -10.47 -5.94
C ARG A 492 5.27 -10.95 -7.04
N ARG A 493 4.84 -10.93 -8.30
CA ARG A 493 5.66 -11.37 -9.44
C ARG A 493 6.85 -10.44 -9.64
N TYR A 494 6.63 -9.13 -9.71
CA TYR A 494 7.69 -8.17 -10.01
C TYR A 494 8.64 -7.94 -8.84
N SER A 495 8.15 -7.94 -7.59
CA SER A 495 9.03 -7.93 -6.41
C SER A 495 9.94 -9.16 -6.36
N ARG A 496 9.42 -10.35 -6.72
CA ARG A 496 10.25 -11.56 -6.86
C ARG A 496 11.31 -11.41 -7.94
N TRP A 497 10.99 -10.78 -9.08
CA TRP A 497 11.96 -10.56 -10.15
C TRP A 497 13.05 -9.57 -9.77
N ILE A 498 12.73 -8.53 -9.00
CA ILE A 498 13.73 -7.62 -8.41
C ILE A 498 14.69 -8.41 -7.53
N TYR A 499 14.16 -9.23 -6.63
CA TYR A 499 14.96 -10.09 -5.76
C TYR A 499 15.91 -11.00 -6.56
N ILE A 500 15.39 -11.70 -7.58
CA ILE A 500 16.19 -12.56 -8.46
C ILE A 500 17.28 -11.74 -9.19
N GLY A 501 16.93 -10.58 -9.73
CA GLY A 501 17.88 -9.68 -10.40
C GLY A 501 19.01 -9.25 -9.48
N LEU A 502 18.68 -8.81 -8.25
CA LEU A 502 19.66 -8.41 -7.24
C LEU A 502 20.59 -9.57 -6.86
N VAL A 503 20.06 -10.74 -6.53
CA VAL A 503 20.89 -11.92 -6.19
C VAL A 503 21.84 -12.28 -7.33
N MET A 504 21.34 -12.27 -8.58
CA MET A 504 22.17 -12.59 -9.75
C MET A 504 23.30 -11.58 -9.93
N VAL A 505 23.03 -10.28 -9.89
CA VAL A 505 24.04 -9.23 -10.05
C VAL A 505 25.05 -9.26 -8.90
N SER A 506 24.58 -9.35 -7.65
CA SER A 506 25.45 -9.40 -6.46
C SER A 506 26.39 -10.60 -6.51
N SER A 507 25.86 -11.79 -6.79
CA SER A 507 26.66 -13.03 -6.83
C SER A 507 27.64 -13.02 -7.99
N ALA A 508 27.22 -12.58 -9.18
CA ALA A 508 28.08 -12.49 -10.35
C ALA A 508 29.22 -11.48 -10.16
N ALA A 509 28.93 -10.31 -9.57
CA ALA A 509 29.95 -9.32 -9.28
C ALA A 509 30.91 -9.77 -8.17
N MET A 510 30.39 -10.38 -7.09
CA MET A 510 31.21 -10.97 -6.02
C MET A 510 32.24 -11.96 -6.59
N LEU A 511 31.78 -12.90 -7.43
CA LEU A 511 32.66 -13.89 -8.05
C LEU A 511 33.61 -13.25 -9.06
N SER A 512 33.15 -12.26 -9.84
CA SER A 512 34.01 -11.51 -10.77
C SER A 512 35.17 -10.82 -10.06
N LEU A 513 34.94 -10.21 -8.89
CA LEU A 513 36.00 -9.55 -8.11
C LEU A 513 37.07 -10.55 -7.66
N ILE A 514 36.68 -11.73 -7.19
CA ILE A 514 37.61 -12.80 -6.79
C ILE A 514 38.46 -13.23 -8.00
N PHE A 515 37.82 -13.50 -9.14
CA PHE A 515 38.51 -13.96 -10.33
C PHE A 515 39.35 -12.86 -11.01
N TRP A 516 39.03 -11.57 -10.86
CA TRP A 516 39.90 -10.48 -11.31
C TRP A 516 41.23 -10.48 -10.56
N VAL A 517 41.21 -10.69 -9.25
CA VAL A 517 42.44 -10.78 -8.44
C VAL A 517 43.27 -12.00 -8.85
N ILE A 518 42.63 -13.17 -9.03
CA ILE A 518 43.31 -14.41 -9.45
C ILE A 518 43.92 -14.26 -10.85
N TYR A 519 43.12 -13.83 -11.82
CA TYR A 519 43.55 -13.67 -13.21
C TYR A 519 44.65 -12.61 -13.34
N GLY A 520 44.49 -11.46 -12.65
CA GLY A 520 45.50 -10.40 -12.63
C GLY A 520 46.83 -10.89 -12.05
N ARG A 521 46.79 -11.72 -11.00
CA ARG A 521 47.98 -12.35 -10.41
C ARG A 521 48.64 -13.33 -11.39
N GLU A 522 47.89 -14.29 -11.94
CA GLU A 522 48.43 -15.29 -12.88
C GLU A 522 49.01 -14.65 -14.15
N ARG A 523 48.36 -13.60 -14.68
CA ARG A 523 48.89 -12.83 -15.82
C ARG A 523 50.25 -12.23 -15.52
N ARG A 524 50.45 -11.66 -14.32
CA ARG A 524 51.74 -11.09 -13.92
C ARG A 524 52.81 -12.16 -13.78
N HIS A 525 52.47 -13.31 -13.21
CA HIS A 525 53.38 -14.46 -13.15
C HIS A 525 53.78 -14.93 -14.56
N ARG A 526 52.86 -14.94 -15.53
CA ARG A 526 53.16 -15.28 -16.94
C ARG A 526 54.14 -14.31 -17.59
N VAL A 527 54.00 -13.00 -17.35
CA VAL A 527 54.91 -11.98 -17.91
C VAL A 527 56.30 -12.10 -17.28
N TYR A 528 56.38 -12.22 -15.96
CA TYR A 528 57.66 -12.41 -15.27
C TYR A 528 58.34 -13.73 -15.66
N SER A 529 57.60 -14.84 -15.79
CA SER A 529 58.18 -16.11 -16.22
C SER A 529 58.71 -16.04 -17.65
N LYS A 530 58.02 -15.33 -18.56
CA LYS A 530 58.50 -15.11 -19.93
C LYS A 530 59.78 -14.25 -19.96
N GLN A 531 59.84 -13.19 -19.15
CA GLN A 531 61.02 -12.33 -19.04
C GLN A 531 62.24 -13.09 -18.49
N LEU A 532 62.05 -13.89 -17.45
CA LEU A 532 63.11 -14.73 -16.88
C LEU A 532 63.62 -15.77 -17.89
N VAL A 533 62.73 -16.38 -18.67
CA VAL A 533 63.13 -17.31 -19.74
C VAL A 533 63.93 -16.58 -20.83
N SER A 534 63.51 -15.38 -21.27
CA SER A 534 64.26 -14.61 -22.27
C SER A 534 65.62 -14.13 -21.77
N GLU A 535 65.73 -13.69 -20.51
CA GLU A 535 67.02 -13.29 -19.90
C GLU A 535 67.96 -14.49 -19.78
N SER A 536 67.44 -15.66 -19.38
CA SER A 536 68.25 -16.89 -19.31
C SER A 536 68.74 -17.37 -20.68
N ALA A 537 67.92 -17.20 -21.73
CA ALA A 537 68.30 -17.53 -23.11
C ALA A 537 69.39 -16.58 -23.63
N GLN A 538 69.25 -15.27 -23.40
CA GLN A 538 70.29 -14.29 -23.77
C GLN A 538 71.60 -14.47 -22.99
N GLY A 539 71.52 -14.83 -21.71
CA GLY A 539 72.72 -15.13 -20.91
C GLY A 539 73.47 -16.36 -21.43
N SER A 540 72.75 -17.42 -21.78
CA SER A 540 73.34 -18.65 -22.34
C SER A 540 73.94 -18.45 -23.74
N GLU A 541 73.37 -17.57 -24.58
CA GLU A 541 73.97 -17.19 -25.86
C GLU A 541 75.25 -16.37 -25.70
N ARG A 542 75.30 -15.47 -24.70
CA ARG A 542 76.49 -14.66 -24.41
C ARG A 542 77.65 -15.51 -23.86
N GLU A 543 77.35 -16.55 -23.09
CA GLU A 543 78.34 -17.53 -22.59
C GLU A 543 78.88 -18.46 -23.68
N LYS A 544 78.14 -18.67 -24.78
CA LYS A 544 78.61 -19.47 -25.93
C LYS A 544 79.44 -18.66 -26.94
N GLN A 545 79.44 -17.33 -26.84
CA GLN A 545 80.20 -16.42 -27.71
C GLN A 545 81.46 -15.84 -27.05
N SER A 546 81.61 -16.03 -25.75
CA SER A 546 82.89 -15.87 -25.02
C SER A 546 83.65 -17.18 -24.99
#